data_AF-A0A1J1ADZ0-F1
#
_entry.id   AF-A0A1J1ADZ0-F1
#
_cell.length_a   1.000
_cell.length_b   1.000
_cell.length_c   1.000
_cell.angle_alpha   90.00
_cell.angle_beta   90.00
_cell.angle_gamma   90.00
#
_symmetry.space_group_name_H-M   'P 1'
#
loop_
_entity.id
_entity.type
_entity.pdbx_description
1 polymer ?
#
loop_
_entity_poly.entity_id
_entity_poly.type
_entity_poly.pdbx_seq_one_letter_code
_entity_poly.pdbx_strand_id
1 'polypeptide(L)'
;MGIGFRTTVAAELVDRGVAVTAVDRVRRDVPPGVDFVQDDVTDPTWTGYGDADAIYALRLPPELQRPAADLADAASIPLYFTTLGGDPVLISARMQETESGPVYVHNTSARRDRTHN
;
A
#
# COMPACT_ATOMS: atom_id res chain seq x y z
N MET A 1 2.56 1.01 -3.89
CA MET A 1 3.66 0.03 -3.94
C MET A 1 3.43 -1.00 -5.02
N GLY A 2 4.50 -1.44 -5.70
CA GLY A 2 4.43 -2.41 -6.79
C GLY A 2 3.62 -1.89 -7.97
N ILE A 3 3.96 -0.69 -8.47
CA ILE A 3 3.17 -0.03 -9.52
C ILE A 3 3.07 -0.88 -10.80
N GLY A 4 4.09 -1.70 -11.06
CA GLY A 4 4.11 -2.63 -12.19
C GLY A 4 3.73 -1.95 -13.50
N PHE A 5 2.75 -2.52 -14.21
CA PHE A 5 2.18 -1.93 -15.44
C PHE A 5 0.76 -1.38 -15.25
N ARG A 6 0.22 -1.40 -14.02
CA ARG A 6 -1.15 -0.98 -13.72
C ARG A 6 -1.13 0.41 -13.09
N THR A 7 -0.85 1.40 -13.90
CA THR A 7 -0.66 2.80 -13.48
C THR A 7 -1.95 3.61 -13.44
N THR A 8 -3.09 3.06 -13.90
CA THR A 8 -4.38 3.79 -13.98
C THR A 8 -4.80 4.39 -12.64
N VAL A 9 -4.72 3.62 -11.55
CA VAL A 9 -5.08 4.14 -10.21
C VAL A 9 -4.16 5.29 -9.79
N ALA A 10 -2.86 5.21 -10.09
CA ALA A 10 -1.92 6.28 -9.76
C ALA A 10 -2.22 7.56 -10.56
N ALA A 11 -2.51 7.41 -11.86
CA ALA A 11 -2.87 8.54 -12.72
C ALA A 11 -4.18 9.20 -12.25
N GLU A 12 -5.22 8.41 -11.96
CA GLU A 12 -6.50 8.95 -11.48
C GLU A 12 -6.38 9.66 -10.12
N LEU A 13 -5.50 9.20 -9.24
CA LEU A 13 -5.23 9.88 -7.97
C LEU A 13 -4.55 11.23 -8.21
N VAL A 14 -3.56 11.29 -9.09
CA VAL A 14 -2.90 12.55 -9.48
C VAL A 14 -3.88 13.52 -10.14
N ASP A 15 -4.75 13.05 -11.04
CA ASP A 15 -5.78 13.88 -11.68
C ASP A 15 -6.76 14.48 -10.67
N ARG A 16 -6.93 13.84 -9.51
CA ARG A 16 -7.74 14.33 -8.38
C ARG A 16 -6.96 15.23 -7.41
N GLY A 17 -5.69 15.52 -7.70
CA GLY A 17 -4.81 16.36 -6.89
C GLY A 17 -4.15 15.66 -5.71
N VAL A 18 -4.13 14.31 -5.70
CA VAL A 18 -3.44 13.53 -4.67
C VAL A 18 -1.97 13.38 -5.05
N ALA A 19 -1.07 13.64 -4.10
CA ALA A 19 0.35 13.35 -4.30
C ALA A 19 0.58 11.83 -4.28
N VAL A 20 1.22 11.30 -5.32
CA VAL A 20 1.45 9.85 -5.46
C VAL A 20 2.93 9.55 -5.64
N THR A 21 3.46 8.69 -4.78
CA THR A 21 4.79 8.10 -4.94
C THR A 21 4.66 6.62 -5.26
N ALA A 22 5.11 6.25 -6.45
CA ALA A 22 5.26 4.88 -6.89
C ALA A 22 6.55 4.29 -6.33
N VAL A 23 6.41 3.22 -5.55
CA VAL A 23 7.56 2.48 -5.00
C VAL A 23 7.62 1.09 -5.59
N ASP A 24 8.77 0.72 -6.17
CA ASP A 24 9.03 -0.60 -6.75
C ASP A 24 10.54 -0.91 -6.72
N ARG A 25 10.90 -2.19 -6.51
CA ARG A 25 12.31 -2.61 -6.51
C ARG A 25 12.96 -2.45 -7.88
N VAL A 26 12.17 -2.47 -8.95
CA VAL A 26 12.62 -2.33 -10.33
C VAL A 26 12.18 -0.97 -10.86
N ARG A 27 13.07 -0.21 -11.50
CA ARG A 27 12.69 1.03 -12.19
C ARG A 27 11.58 0.79 -13.21
N ARG A 28 10.55 1.64 -13.19
CA ARG A 28 9.42 1.63 -14.12
C ARG A 28 9.12 3.04 -14.60
N ASP A 29 8.57 3.12 -15.80
CA ASP A 29 7.95 4.36 -16.27
C ASP A 29 6.67 4.59 -15.48
N VAL A 30 6.50 5.83 -15.01
CA VAL A 30 5.34 6.26 -14.24
C VAL A 30 4.59 7.37 -14.98
N PRO A 31 3.27 7.51 -14.74
CA PRO A 31 2.51 8.62 -15.31
C PRO A 31 3.07 9.99 -14.91
N PRO A 32 2.83 11.05 -15.71
CA PRO A 32 3.13 12.41 -15.30
C PRO A 32 2.51 12.75 -13.94
N GLY A 33 3.27 13.44 -13.08
CA GLY A 33 2.83 13.83 -11.74
C GLY A 33 2.93 12.72 -10.68
N VAL A 34 3.34 11.51 -11.05
CA VAL A 34 3.70 10.44 -10.10
C VAL A 34 5.21 10.47 -9.88
N ASP A 35 5.63 10.57 -8.63
CA ASP A 35 7.04 10.40 -8.26
C ASP A 35 7.40 8.92 -8.23
N PHE A 36 8.64 8.57 -8.59
CA PHE A 36 9.11 7.18 -8.53
C PHE A 36 10.30 7.03 -7.57
N VAL A 37 10.19 6.06 -6.66
CA VAL A 37 11.26 5.67 -5.74
C VAL A 37 11.57 4.19 -5.95
N GLN A 38 12.86 3.89 -6.11
CA GLN A 38 13.33 2.51 -6.15
C GLN A 38 13.64 2.06 -4.72
N ASP A 39 12.82 1.16 -4.17
CA ASP A 39 12.98 0.63 -2.81
C ASP A 39 12.41 -0.79 -2.73
N ASP A 40 12.94 -1.61 -1.83
CA ASP A 40 12.47 -2.97 -1.58
C ASP A 40 11.62 -2.99 -0.31
N VAL A 41 10.32 -3.27 -0.44
CA VAL A 41 9.41 -3.32 0.71
C VAL A 41 9.80 -4.39 1.75
N THR A 42 10.59 -5.40 1.35
CA THR A 42 11.08 -6.44 2.25
C THR A 42 12.31 -6.02 3.06
N ASP A 43 12.99 -4.97 2.62
CA ASP A 43 14.14 -4.35 3.28
C ASP A 43 14.13 -2.82 3.00
N PRO A 44 13.14 -2.09 3.56
CA PRO A 44 12.87 -0.71 3.17
C PRO A 44 13.96 0.22 3.67
N THR A 45 14.51 1.02 2.76
CA THR A 45 15.54 2.03 3.05
C THR A 45 15.02 3.46 2.90
N TRP A 46 13.92 3.63 2.17
CA TRP A 46 13.30 4.93 1.97
C TRP A 46 12.49 5.36 3.19
N THR A 47 12.66 6.60 3.63
CA THR A 47 12.02 7.12 4.85
C THR A 47 10.67 7.80 4.60
N GLY A 48 10.31 8.07 3.34
CA GLY A 48 9.12 8.87 3.00
C GLY A 48 7.78 8.16 3.22
N TYR A 49 7.77 6.88 3.61
CA TYR A 49 6.52 6.20 3.98
C TYR A 49 5.83 6.83 5.20
N GLY A 50 6.59 7.46 6.10
CA GLY A 50 6.03 8.12 7.28
C GLY A 50 5.30 9.44 7.00
N ASP A 51 5.51 10.02 5.82
CA ASP A 51 4.85 11.26 5.39
C ASP A 51 3.61 10.98 4.51
N ALA A 52 3.35 9.72 4.18
CA ALA A 52 2.21 9.32 3.37
C ALA A 52 0.94 9.19 4.22
N ASP A 53 -0.23 9.48 3.65
CA ASP A 53 -1.51 9.27 4.34
C ASP A 53 -1.99 7.81 4.30
N ALA A 54 -1.54 7.05 3.30
CA ALA A 54 -1.92 5.66 3.10
C ALA A 54 -0.94 4.93 2.17
N ILE A 55 -0.86 3.61 2.32
CA ILE A 55 -0.17 2.72 1.39
C ILE A 55 -1.23 1.99 0.57
N TYR A 56 -1.04 1.88 -0.74
CA TYR A 56 -1.83 0.96 -1.56
C TYR A 56 -1.00 0.02 -2.42
N ALA A 57 -1.50 -1.19 -2.67
CA ALA A 57 -0.87 -2.19 -3.53
C ALA A 57 -1.91 -2.97 -4.34
N LEU A 58 -1.71 -3.06 -5.66
CA LEU A 58 -2.61 -3.82 -6.54
C LEU A 58 -2.05 -5.22 -6.79
N ARG A 59 -2.88 -6.26 -6.63
CA ARG A 59 -2.49 -7.68 -6.76
C ARG A 59 -1.26 -8.02 -5.90
N LEU A 60 -1.31 -7.61 -4.63
CA LEU A 60 -0.28 -7.86 -3.64
C LEU A 60 -0.12 -9.37 -3.40
N PRO A 61 1.02 -9.97 -3.75
CA PRO A 61 1.22 -11.41 -3.59
C PRO A 61 1.38 -11.76 -2.10
N PRO A 62 1.04 -13.00 -1.68
CA PRO A 62 1.01 -13.41 -0.28
C PRO A 62 2.31 -13.12 0.50
N GLU A 63 3.46 -13.37 -0.13
CA GLU A 63 4.78 -13.17 0.47
C GLU A 63 5.12 -11.70 0.77
N LEU A 64 4.47 -10.75 0.09
CA LEU A 64 4.66 -9.31 0.31
C LEU A 64 3.60 -8.69 1.22
N GLN A 65 2.55 -9.44 1.61
CA GLN A 65 1.51 -8.89 2.47
C GLN A 65 2.03 -8.50 3.85
N ARG A 66 2.87 -9.35 4.47
CA ARG A 66 3.44 -9.06 5.80
C ARG A 66 4.41 -7.87 5.77
N PRO A 67 5.44 -7.83 4.90
CA PRO A 67 6.31 -6.65 4.80
C PRO A 67 5.56 -5.35 4.55
N ALA A 68 4.53 -5.38 3.69
CA ALA A 68 3.70 -4.21 3.44
C ALA A 68 2.89 -3.77 4.68
N ALA A 69 2.37 -4.73 5.46
CA ALA A 69 1.66 -4.44 6.70
C ALA A 69 2.61 -3.89 7.77
N ASP A 70 3.78 -4.49 7.94
CA ASP A 70 4.79 -4.03 8.91
C ASP A 70 5.21 -2.59 8.63
N LEU A 71 5.34 -2.23 7.35
CA LEU A 71 5.64 -0.87 6.93
C LEU A 71 4.48 0.11 7.21
N ALA A 72 3.24 -0.32 6.93
CA ALA A 72 2.04 0.46 7.22
C ALA A 72 1.90 0.71 8.73
N ASP A 73 2.14 -0.32 9.56
CA ASP A 73 2.17 -0.23 11.01
C ASP A 73 3.29 0.70 11.51
N ALA A 74 4.49 0.60 10.94
CA ALA A 74 5.61 1.48 11.29
C ALA A 74 5.31 2.96 10.99
N ALA A 75 4.64 3.23 9.87
CA ALA A 75 4.18 4.57 9.49
C ALA A 75 2.84 4.97 10.13
N SER A 76 2.18 4.06 10.87
CA SER A 76 0.86 4.28 11.48
C SER A 76 -0.23 4.69 10.48
N ILE A 77 -0.17 4.19 9.24
CA ILE A 77 -1.10 4.51 8.15
C ILE A 77 -1.77 3.26 7.58
N PRO A 78 -3.00 3.37 7.06
CA PRO A 78 -3.70 2.22 6.50
C PRO A 78 -3.00 1.65 5.26
N LEU A 79 -3.09 0.33 5.10
CA LEU A 79 -2.73 -0.39 3.88
C LEU A 79 -3.99 -0.87 3.15
N TYR A 80 -4.15 -0.41 1.91
CA TYR A 80 -5.20 -0.85 0.98
C TYR A 80 -4.61 -1.78 -0.07
N PHE A 81 -5.16 -2.98 -0.23
CA PHE A 81 -4.64 -3.88 -1.24
C PHE A 81 -5.69 -4.76 -1.90
N THR A 82 -5.40 -5.19 -3.11
CA THR A 82 -6.11 -6.28 -3.78
C THR A 82 -5.18 -7.48 -3.88
N THR A 83 -5.71 -8.70 -3.85
CA THR A 83 -4.92 -9.92 -4.07
C THR A 83 -5.01 -10.38 -5.52
N LEU A 84 -4.13 -11.28 -5.95
CA LEU A 84 -4.34 -12.03 -7.18
C LEU A 84 -5.56 -12.94 -6.95
N GLY A 85 -6.58 -12.91 -7.82
CA GLY A 85 -7.81 -13.67 -7.61
C GLY A 85 -7.54 -15.16 -7.32
N GLY A 86 -7.70 -15.57 -6.07
CA GLY A 86 -7.38 -16.91 -5.56
C GLY A 86 -6.34 -16.94 -4.43
N ASP A 87 -5.51 -15.90 -4.31
CA ASP A 87 -4.50 -15.81 -3.26
C ASP A 87 -5.13 -15.51 -1.89
N PRO A 88 -4.65 -16.19 -0.82
CA PRO A 88 -5.14 -15.95 0.52
C PRO A 88 -4.70 -14.59 1.05
N VAL A 89 -5.50 -14.04 1.96
CA VAL A 89 -5.10 -12.91 2.80
C VAL A 89 -4.42 -13.46 4.05
N LEU A 90 -3.14 -13.14 4.24
CA LEU A 90 -2.27 -13.65 5.31
C LEU A 90 -2.09 -12.68 6.49
N ILE A 91 -2.62 -11.46 6.37
CA ILE A 91 -2.57 -10.42 7.40
C ILE A 91 -3.97 -10.09 7.92
N SER A 92 -4.07 -9.44 9.08
CA SER A 92 -5.36 -8.96 9.57
C SER A 92 -5.86 -7.84 8.67
N ALA A 93 -6.88 -8.11 7.85
CA ALA A 93 -7.46 -7.12 6.99
C ALA A 93 -8.97 -7.29 6.93
N ARG A 94 -9.68 -6.16 6.81
CA ARG A 94 -11.11 -6.13 6.55
C ARG A 94 -11.33 -6.09 5.04
N MET A 95 -12.12 -7.01 4.50
CA MET A 95 -12.60 -6.91 3.13
C MET A 95 -13.67 -5.80 3.02
N GLN A 96 -13.55 -4.98 1.99
CA GLN A 96 -14.52 -3.96 1.61
C GLN A 96 -14.87 -4.13 0.14
N GLU A 97 -16.15 -4.29 -0.14
CA GLU A 97 -16.67 -4.32 -1.52
C GLU A 97 -16.62 -2.93 -2.13
N THR A 98 -16.21 -2.86 -3.40
CA THR A 98 -16.21 -1.64 -4.21
C THR A 98 -16.81 -1.96 -5.58
N GLU A 99 -17.13 -0.94 -6.37
CA GLU A 99 -17.62 -1.14 -7.75
C GLU A 99 -16.61 -1.90 -8.63
N SER A 100 -15.32 -1.83 -8.30
CA SER A 100 -14.23 -2.53 -9.00
C SER A 100 -13.90 -3.90 -8.42
N GLY A 101 -14.64 -4.36 -7.40
CA GLY A 101 -14.40 -5.61 -6.67
C GLY A 101 -13.83 -5.41 -5.26
N PRO A 102 -13.37 -6.50 -4.61
CA PRO A 102 -12.95 -6.46 -3.21
C PRO A 102 -11.61 -5.73 -3.02
N VAL A 103 -11.57 -4.82 -2.06
CA VAL A 103 -10.36 -4.19 -1.52
C VAL A 103 -10.20 -4.62 -0.07
N TYR A 104 -9.01 -5.08 0.29
CA TYR A 104 -8.66 -5.40 1.66
C TYR A 104 -8.00 -4.21 2.33
N VAL A 105 -8.47 -3.90 3.54
CA VAL A 105 -7.97 -2.79 4.34
C VAL A 105 -7.34 -3.35 5.60
N HIS A 106 -6.03 -3.23 5.69
CA HIS A 106 -5.29 -3.42 6.92
C HIS A 106 -5.18 -2.05 7.61
N ASN A 107 -5.91 -1.88 8.70
CA ASN A 107 -5.77 -0.71 9.55
C ASN A 107 -4.70 -1.00 10.58
N THR A 108 -3.78 -0.06 10.75
CA THR A 108 -2.89 -0.11 11.90
C THR A 108 -3.76 -0.08 13.13
N SER A 109 -3.57 -1.04 14.02
CA SER A 109 -4.16 -0.88 15.34
C SER A 109 -3.44 0.30 15.96
N ALA A 110 -4.05 1.49 15.91
CA ALA A 110 -3.73 2.56 16.83
C ALA A 110 -3.65 1.89 18.20
N ARG A 111 -2.43 1.82 18.75
CA ARG A 111 -2.13 1.18 20.02
C ARG A 111 -3.25 1.56 20.97
N ARG A 112 -4.18 0.64 21.25
CA ARG A 112 -5.19 0.89 22.27
C ARG A 112 -4.38 1.03 23.53
N ASP A 113 -4.21 2.25 24.00
CA ASP A 113 -3.63 2.53 25.29
C ASP A 113 -4.31 1.61 26.30
N ARG A 114 -3.56 0.61 26.79
CA ARG A 114 -3.90 -0.07 28.03
C ARG A 114 -3.58 0.90 29.15
N THR A 115 -4.41 1.92 29.31
CA THR A 115 -4.55 2.56 30.62
C THR A 115 -5.16 1.51 31.54
N HIS A 116 -4.33 1.06 32.47
CA HIS A 116 -4.75 0.31 33.64
C HIS A 116 -5.80 1.13 34.41
N ASN A 117 -6.86 0.47 34.86
CA ASN A 117 -7.60 0.87 36.05
C ASN A 117 -7.88 -0.38 36.88
#